data_AF-A0A327NRU4-F1
#
_entry.id   AF-A0A327NRU4-F1
#
_cell.length_a   1.000
_cell.length_b   1.000
_cell.length_c   1.000
_cell.angle_alpha   90.00
_cell.angle_beta   90.00
_cell.angle_gamma   90.00
#
_symmetry.space_group_name_H-M   'P 1'
#
loop_
_entity.id
_entity.type
_entity.pdbx_description
1 polymer ?
#
loop_
_entity_poly.entity_id
_entity_poly.type
_entity_poly.pdbx_seq_one_letter_code
_entity_poly.pdbx_strand_id
1 'polypeptide(L)' 'MSTQAQKLDLIQWVASLDDPQLIQQLTLFKKKSQSTLPTPKRVFGSGKNVFLAVTDNFNDPIEAFKDYMP' A
#
# COMPACT_ATOMS: atom_id res chain seq x y z
N MET A 1 -25.18 -21.10 7.11
CA MET A 1 -23.78 -21.10 7.55
C MET A 1 -23.29 -19.66 7.62
N SER A 2 -22.71 -19.24 8.75
CA SER A 2 -22.10 -17.91 8.83
C SER A 2 -20.84 -17.86 7.96
N THR A 3 -20.51 -16.69 7.43
CA THR A 3 -19.26 -16.49 6.67
C THR A 3 -18.03 -16.82 7.51
N GLN A 4 -18.11 -16.61 8.83
CA GLN A 4 -17.08 -17.00 9.79
C GLN A 4 -16.88 -18.53 9.81
N ALA A 5 -17.96 -19.30 9.86
CA ALA A 5 -17.91 -20.76 9.85
C ALA A 5 -17.30 -21.31 8.55
N GLN A 6 -17.67 -20.72 7.40
CA GLN A 6 -17.11 -21.11 6.10
C GLN A 6 -15.59 -20.85 6.01
N LYS A 7 -15.10 -19.75 6.59
CA LYS A 7 -13.66 -19.44 6.63
C LYS A 7 -12.89 -20.44 7.49
N LEU A 8 -13.44 -20.81 8.65
CA LEU A 8 -12.80 -21.77 9.55
C LEU A 8 -12.72 -23.16 8.92
N ASP A 9 -13.79 -23.59 8.27
CA ASP A 9 -13.85 -24.87 7.55
C ASP A 9 -12.79 -24.93 6.44
N LEU A 10 -12.65 -23.85 5.65
CA LEU A 10 -11.61 -23.76 4.63
C LEU A 10 -10.19 -23.81 5.21
N ILE A 11 -9.94 -23.15 6.35
CA ILE A 11 -8.63 -23.20 7.02
C ILE A 11 -8.32 -24.63 7.45
N GLN A 12 -9.29 -25.31 8.07
CA GLN A 12 -9.11 -26.67 8.53
C GLN A 12 -8.89 -27.65 7.37
N TRP A 13 -9.64 -27.50 6.29
CA TRP A 13 -9.46 -28.30 5.07
C TRP A 13 -8.05 -28.12 4.49
N VAL A 14 -7.59 -26.88 4.30
CA VAL A 14 -6.24 -26.61 3.76
C VAL A 14 -5.14 -27.17 4.67
N ALA A 15 -5.32 -27.11 5.99
CA ALA A 15 -4.36 -27.67 6.95
C ALA A 15 -4.25 -29.20 6.89
N SER A 16 -5.27 -29.89 6.39
CA SER A 16 -5.30 -31.35 6.23
C SER A 16 -4.77 -31.85 4.87
N LEU A 17 -4.34 -30.95 3.98
CA LEU A 17 -3.81 -31.34 2.68
C LEU A 17 -2.34 -31.76 2.79
N ASP A 18 -2.05 -32.99 2.36
CA ASP A 18 -0.70 -33.54 2.30
C ASP A 18 -0.12 -33.61 0.87
N ASP A 19 -0.95 -33.41 -0.15
CA ASP A 19 -0.51 -33.49 -1.56
C ASP A 19 0.24 -32.21 -1.98
N PRO A 20 1.56 -32.29 -2.26
CA PRO A 20 2.36 -31.14 -2.65
C PRO A 20 1.93 -30.51 -3.98
N GLN A 21 1.40 -31.30 -4.93
CA GLN A 21 0.94 -30.77 -6.23
C GLN A 21 -0.30 -29.89 -6.05
N LEU A 22 -1.25 -30.35 -5.26
CA LEU A 22 -2.46 -29.61 -4.93
C LEU A 22 -2.14 -28.31 -4.17
N ILE A 23 -1.21 -28.35 -3.20
CA ILE A 23 -0.75 -27.17 -2.46
C ILE A 23 -0.13 -26.13 -3.40
N GLN A 24 0.68 -26.56 -4.37
CA GLN A 24 1.25 -25.66 -5.38
C GLN A 24 0.17 -25.00 -6.24
N GLN A 25 -0.83 -25.75 -6.69
CA GLN A 25 -1.95 -25.21 -7.46
C GLN A 25 -2.77 -24.18 -6.66
N LEU A 26 -3.08 -24.47 -5.39
CA LEU A 26 -3.76 -23.54 -4.49
C LEU A 26 -2.94 -22.27 -4.24
N THR A 27 -1.62 -22.41 -4.13
CA THR A 27 -0.70 -21.26 -3.99
C THR A 27 -0.74 -20.36 -5.23
N LEU A 28 -0.77 -20.94 -6.43
CA LEU A 28 -0.91 -20.18 -7.67
C LEU A 28 -2.27 -19.47 -7.76
N PHE A 29 -3.35 -20.14 -7.36
CA PHE A 29 -4.69 -19.55 -7.29
C PHE A 29 -4.73 -18.33 -6.35
N LYS A 30 -4.15 -18.46 -5.14
CA LYS A 30 -4.02 -17.36 -4.18
C LYS A 30 -3.26 -16.16 -4.76
N LYS A 31 -2.15 -16.40 -5.47
CA LYS A 31 -1.38 -15.31 -6.10
C LYS A 31 -2.19 -14.59 -7.17
N LYS A 32 -2.95 -15.32 -7.98
CA LYS A 32 -3.83 -14.74 -9.01
C LYS A 32 -4.94 -13.89 -8.38
N SER A 33 -5.58 -14.37 -7.32
CA SER A 33 -6.67 -13.64 -6.65
C SER A 33 -6.19 -12.42 -5.85
N GLN A 34 -4.93 -12.38 -5.41
CA GLN A 34 -4.34 -11.20 -4.77
C GLN A 34 -3.98 -10.07 -5.75
N SER A 35 -3.71 -10.38 -7.01
CA SER A 35 -3.24 -9.39 -8.00
C SER A 35 -4.28 -8.35 -8.43
N THR A 36 -5.56 -8.57 -8.10
CA THR A 36 -6.67 -7.69 -8.49
C THR A 36 -6.90 -6.52 -7.53
N LEU A 37 -6.23 -6.50 -6.37
CA LEU A 37 -6.25 -5.33 -5.49
C LEU A 37 -5.12 -4.39 -5.92
N PRO A 38 -5.41 -3.21 -6.49
CA PRO A 38 -4.38 -2.24 -6.75
C PRO A 38 -3.82 -1.79 -5.41
N THR A 39 -2.69 -2.36 -5.01
CA THR A 39 -1.94 -1.87 -3.85
C THR A 39 -1.58 -0.42 -4.18
N PRO A 40 -2.04 0.58 -3.40
CA PRO A 40 -1.66 1.96 -3.66
C PRO A 40 -0.14 2.03 -3.53
N LYS A 41 0.55 2.15 -4.67
CA LYS A 41 1.99 2.38 -4.71
C LYS A 41 2.21 3.75 -4.10
N ARG A 42 2.53 3.80 -2.80
CA ARG A 42 3.08 5.00 -2.17
C ARG A 42 4.46 5.23 -2.77
N VAL A 43 4.53 6.10 -3.76
CA VAL A 43 5.80 6.54 -4.35
C VAL A 43 6.38 7.59 -3.41
N PHE A 44 7.53 7.29 -2.81
CA PHE A 44 8.28 8.26 -2.03
C PHE A 44 8.67 9.43 -2.94
N GLY A 45 8.31 10.66 -2.54
CA GLY A 45 8.60 11.87 -3.33
C GLY A 45 7.47 12.36 -4.25
N SER A 46 6.27 11.76 -4.26
CA SER A 46 5.13 12.29 -5.06
C SER A 46 4.44 13.52 -4.45
N GLY A 47 5.15 14.29 -3.63
CA GLY A 47 4.71 15.57 -3.12
C GLY A 47 4.87 16.64 -4.20
N LYS A 48 4.03 16.60 -5.24
CA LYS A 48 4.02 17.57 -6.36
C LYS A 48 3.92 19.05 -5.91
N ASN A 49 3.64 19.30 -4.63
CA ASN A 49 3.51 20.61 -3.99
C ASN A 49 4.25 20.73 -2.64
N VAL A 50 5.23 19.87 -2.30
CA VAL A 50 5.87 19.88 -0.97
C VAL A 50 6.96 20.96 -0.81
N PHE A 51 7.52 21.45 -1.91
CA PHE A 51 8.51 22.53 -1.87
C PHE A 51 7.98 23.71 -2.71
N LEU A 52 7.42 24.71 -2.05
CA LEU A 52 6.88 25.92 -2.70
C LEU A 52 7.88 27.08 -2.74
N ALA A 53 8.92 27.07 -1.90
CA ALA A 53 9.98 28.07 -1.92
C ALA A 53 11.29 27.44 -1.44
N VAL A 54 12.32 27.50 -2.28
CA VAL A 54 13.71 27.24 -1.91
C VAL A 54 14.44 28.55 -2.17
N THR A 55 14.76 29.29 -1.11
CA THR A 55 15.62 30.47 -1.20
C THR A 55 17.08 30.04 -1.07
N ASP A 56 17.99 30.65 -1.83
CA ASP A 56 19.42 30.35 -1.75
C ASP A 56 20.02 30.74 -0.39
N ASN A 57 19.34 31.63 0.34
CA ASN A 57 19.70 32.08 1.68
C ASN A 57 18.51 31.86 2.63
N PHE A 58 18.74 31.11 3.71
CA PHE A 58 17.72 30.80 4.72
C PHE A 58 17.18 32.06 5.43
N ASN A 59 17.99 33.13 5.47
CA ASN A 59 17.61 34.38 6.14
C ASN A 59 16.81 35.33 5.24
N ASP A 60 16.69 35.03 3.94
CA ASP A 60 15.95 35.90 3.04
C ASP A 60 14.44 35.66 3.21
N PRO A 61 13.65 36.74 3.31
CA PRO A 61 12.20 36.60 3.39
C PRO A 61 11.66 35.99 2.10
N ILE A 62 10.74 35.04 2.28
CA ILE A 62 9.90 34.55 1.18
C ILE A 62 9.14 35.74 0.60
N GLU A 63 9.08 35.86 -0.72
CA GLU A 63 8.51 37.05 -1.40
C GLU A 63 7.11 37.42 -0.93
N ALA A 64 6.27 36.43 -0.63
CA ALA A 64 4.92 36.60 -0.11
C ALA A 64 4.84 37.28 1.28
N PHE A 65 5.97 37.40 1.99
CA PHE A 65 6.06 38.04 3.31
C PHE A 65 6.82 39.37 3.28
N LYS A 66 7.31 39.83 2.13
CA LYS A 66 8.03 41.11 2.00
C LYS A 66 7.17 42.30 2.43
N ASP A 67 5.87 42.28 2.11
CA ASP A 67 4.93 43.35 2.44
C ASP A 67 4.59 43.46 3.94
N TYR A 68 4.97 42.45 4.72
CA TYR A 68 4.72 42.37 6.16
C TYR A 68 6.00 42.59 7.00
N MET A 69 7.12 42.91 6.36
CA MET A 69 8.33 43.31 7.08
C MET A 69 8.28 44.81 7.43
N PRO A 70 8.64 45.18 8.67
CA PRO A 70 8.62 46.57 9.16
C PRO A 70 9.69 47.46 8.52
#